data_AF-A0AAV5HUA0-F1
#
_entry.id   AF-A0AAV5HUA0-F1
#
_cell.length_a   1.000
_cell.length_b   1.000
_cell.length_c   1.000
_cell.angle_alpha   90.00
_cell.angle_beta   90.00
_cell.angle_gamma   90.00
#
_symmetry.space_group_name_H-M   'P 1'
#
loop_
_entity.id
_entity.type
_entity.pdbx_description
1 polymer ?
#
loop_
_entity_poly.entity_id
_entity_poly.type
_entity_poly.pdbx_seq_one_letter_code
_entity_poly.pdbx_strand_id
1 'polypeptide(L)'
;MDAANLHHNRKPNVNNPLRLRCSLKNYDWGKIGNHSLVAKLFALNSGSAIDSHSPYAEFWIGTHESGPSFVDQGCENQKGIGNGAVPYLDPVPLKSWLSENPHVLGDKVLEKWGPDLPFLFKVLSVQKALSLQAHPDKELARALHKSLPDVYRDENHKPEMALALTEFEALRGFISSKIKSNLHVSLMRREVRKEKRFYNPFLVDLCCPLKMKLLR
;
A
#
# COMPACT_ATOMS: atom_id res chain seq x y z
N MET A 1 -35.98 -40.50 2.70
CA MET A 1 -34.55 -40.88 2.73
C MET A 1 -33.82 -39.84 1.91
N ASP A 2 -32.98 -39.08 2.61
CA ASP A 2 -32.65 -37.69 2.32
C ASP A 2 -31.70 -37.48 1.14
N ALA A 3 -32.07 -36.54 0.27
CA ALA A 3 -31.18 -35.93 -0.71
C ALA A 3 -30.50 -34.71 -0.06
N ALA A 4 -29.49 -34.96 0.76
CA ALA A 4 -28.64 -33.91 1.32
C ALA A 4 -27.18 -34.37 1.25
N ASN A 5 -26.41 -33.79 0.33
CA ASN A 5 -24.98 -33.46 0.44
C ASN A 5 -24.43 -33.09 -0.96
N LEU A 6 -24.92 -31.97 -1.49
CA LEU A 6 -24.33 -31.24 -2.62
C LEU A 6 -23.41 -30.13 -2.06
N HIS A 7 -22.27 -29.96 -2.73
CA HIS A 7 -21.21 -28.94 -2.50
C HIS A 7 -20.20 -29.21 -1.38
N HIS A 8 -19.27 -30.11 -1.65
CA HIS A 8 -17.97 -30.09 -1.00
C HIS A 8 -17.13 -28.93 -1.60
N ASN A 9 -17.23 -27.74 -1.02
CA ASN A 9 -16.35 -26.61 -1.31
C ASN A 9 -14.93 -27.01 -0.87
N ARG A 10 -14.09 -27.47 -1.80
CA ARG A 10 -12.69 -27.79 -1.50
C ARG A 10 -11.96 -26.50 -1.17
N LYS A 11 -11.63 -26.30 0.11
CA LYS A 11 -10.81 -25.18 0.56
C LYS A 11 -9.47 -25.19 -0.20
N PRO A 12 -8.93 -24.01 -0.60
CA PRO A 12 -7.66 -23.94 -1.29
C PRO A 12 -6.57 -24.62 -0.46
N ASN A 13 -5.74 -25.45 -1.10
CA ASN A 13 -4.65 -26.15 -0.43
C ASN A 13 -3.63 -25.13 0.10
N VAL A 14 -3.54 -25.02 1.43
CA VAL A 14 -2.65 -24.11 2.16
C VAL A 14 -1.15 -24.33 1.89
N ASN A 15 -0.76 -25.44 1.26
CA ASN A 15 0.64 -25.72 0.92
C ASN A 15 1.10 -25.12 -0.41
N ASN A 16 0.21 -24.51 -1.19
CA ASN A 16 0.55 -23.87 -2.47
C ASN A 16 0.54 -22.34 -2.36
N PRO A 17 1.37 -21.62 -3.16
CA PRO A 17 1.27 -20.18 -3.27
C PRO A 17 -0.15 -19.75 -3.67
N LEU A 18 -0.73 -18.84 -2.90
CA LEU A 18 -2.05 -18.30 -3.17
C LEU A 18 -1.94 -16.99 -3.96
N ARG A 19 -2.71 -16.88 -5.04
CA ARG A 19 -2.81 -15.63 -5.79
C ARG A 19 -3.69 -14.66 -5.02
N LEU A 20 -3.19 -13.45 -4.80
CA LEU A 20 -3.97 -12.35 -4.24
C LEU A 20 -4.49 -11.43 -5.34
N ARG A 21 -5.72 -10.96 -5.18
CA ARG A 21 -6.28 -9.80 -5.89
C ARG A 21 -6.20 -8.61 -4.95
N CYS A 22 -5.43 -7.61 -5.35
CA CYS A 22 -5.01 -6.53 -4.46
C CYS A 22 -5.73 -5.21 -4.78
N SER A 23 -5.66 -4.28 -3.84
CA SER A 23 -6.39 -3.01 -3.93
C SER A 23 -5.58 -1.93 -4.64
N LEU A 24 -6.22 -1.24 -5.60
CA LEU A 24 -5.68 -0.05 -6.25
C LEU A 24 -6.20 1.24 -5.58
N LYS A 25 -5.35 2.26 -5.47
CA LYS A 25 -5.72 3.62 -5.08
C LYS A 25 -5.36 4.62 -6.17
N ASN A 26 -6.38 5.32 -6.68
CA ASN A 26 -6.27 6.29 -7.75
C ASN A 26 -6.21 7.73 -7.21
N TYR A 27 -5.23 8.02 -6.34
CA TYR A 27 -5.06 9.36 -5.81
C TYR A 27 -4.42 10.30 -6.84
N ASP A 28 -4.84 11.57 -6.86
CA ASP A 28 -4.44 12.57 -7.88
C ASP A 28 -2.94 12.88 -7.97
N TRP A 29 -2.15 12.45 -6.98
CA TRP A 29 -0.69 12.59 -6.99
C TRP A 29 0.00 11.46 -7.76
N GLY A 30 -0.71 10.41 -8.13
CA GLY A 30 -0.18 9.23 -8.83
C GLY A 30 0.25 9.53 -10.27
N LYS A 31 1.14 8.69 -10.81
CA LYS A 31 1.48 8.71 -12.24
C LYS A 31 0.27 8.28 -13.08
N ILE A 32 0.17 8.85 -14.28
CA ILE A 32 -0.98 8.67 -15.16
C ILE A 32 -0.78 7.45 -16.07
N GLY A 33 -1.81 6.58 -16.14
CA GLY A 33 -1.90 5.44 -17.03
C GLY A 33 -0.61 4.61 -17.13
N ASN A 34 -0.16 4.35 -18.36
CA ASN A 34 1.01 3.50 -18.65
C ASN A 34 2.36 4.05 -18.12
N HIS A 35 2.42 5.28 -17.65
CA HIS A 35 3.62 5.81 -16.99
C HIS A 35 3.73 5.38 -15.52
N SER A 36 2.65 4.83 -14.95
CA SER A 36 2.63 4.30 -13.60
C SER A 36 3.04 2.83 -13.55
N LEU A 37 4.02 2.51 -12.69
CA LEU A 37 4.34 1.12 -12.38
C LEU A 37 3.17 0.43 -11.66
N VAL A 38 2.42 1.19 -10.85
CA VAL A 38 1.21 0.69 -10.18
C VAL A 38 0.14 0.31 -11.20
N ALA A 39 -0.05 1.08 -12.27
CA ALA A 39 -0.99 0.72 -13.34
C ALA A 39 -0.63 -0.62 -14.00
N LYS A 40 0.65 -0.79 -14.36
CA LYS A 40 1.17 -2.03 -14.97
C LYS A 40 1.01 -3.22 -14.04
N LEU A 41 1.38 -3.06 -12.78
CA LEU A 41 1.25 -4.10 -11.76
C LEU A 41 -0.22 -4.49 -11.54
N PHE A 42 -1.11 -3.50 -11.43
CA PHE A 42 -2.53 -3.74 -11.25
C PHE A 42 -3.16 -4.45 -12.46
N ALA A 43 -2.78 -4.07 -13.69
CA ALA A 43 -3.25 -4.75 -14.90
C ALA A 43 -2.82 -6.22 -14.94
N LEU A 44 -1.57 -6.53 -14.57
CA LEU A 44 -1.09 -7.91 -14.45
C LEU A 44 -1.81 -8.69 -13.33
N ASN A 45 -2.11 -8.02 -12.21
CA ASN A 45 -2.76 -8.65 -11.07
C ASN A 45 -4.25 -8.95 -11.31
N SER A 46 -4.97 -8.00 -11.91
CA SER A 46 -6.43 -8.03 -12.10
C SER A 46 -6.89 -8.53 -13.47
N GLY A 47 -6.02 -8.45 -14.49
CA GLY A 47 -6.40 -8.65 -15.89
C GLY A 47 -7.12 -7.45 -16.54
N SER A 48 -7.32 -6.36 -15.79
CA SER A 48 -7.98 -5.16 -16.28
C SER A 48 -7.09 -4.36 -17.23
N ALA A 49 -7.72 -3.72 -18.22
CA ALA A 49 -7.03 -2.75 -19.08
C ALA A 49 -6.59 -1.50 -18.28
N ILE A 50 -5.50 -0.88 -18.72
CA ILE A 50 -5.02 0.39 -18.14
C ILE A 50 -5.77 1.54 -18.81
N ASP A 51 -6.40 2.38 -18.00
CA ASP A 51 -6.93 3.67 -18.45
C ASP A 51 -5.75 4.67 -18.61
N SER A 52 -5.61 5.22 -19.82
CA SER A 52 -4.54 6.15 -20.15
C SER A 52 -4.63 7.51 -19.46
N HIS A 53 -5.79 7.87 -18.87
CA HIS A 53 -6.02 9.18 -18.26
C HIS A 53 -6.15 9.14 -16.73
N SER A 54 -6.37 7.96 -16.15
CA SER A 54 -6.49 7.81 -14.70
C SER A 54 -5.15 7.91 -13.97
N PRO A 55 -5.11 8.51 -12.77
CA PRO A 55 -3.94 8.44 -11.88
C PRO A 55 -3.89 7.11 -11.15
N TYR A 56 -2.71 6.50 -11.08
CA TYR A 56 -2.47 5.22 -10.39
C TYR A 56 -1.39 5.43 -9.32
N ALA A 57 -1.80 5.55 -8.06
CA ALA A 57 -0.97 6.07 -6.99
C ALA A 57 -0.39 4.99 -6.08
N GLU A 58 -1.25 4.13 -5.51
CA GLU A 58 -0.83 3.07 -4.59
C GLU A 58 -1.43 1.72 -4.98
N PHE A 59 -0.64 0.66 -4.87
CA PHE A 59 -1.09 -0.74 -4.94
C PHE A 59 -0.90 -1.38 -3.57
N TRP A 60 -1.99 -1.75 -2.90
CA TRP A 60 -2.00 -2.22 -1.52
C TRP A 60 -2.09 -3.73 -1.46
N ILE A 61 -1.19 -4.34 -0.68
CA ILE A 61 -1.14 -5.77 -0.44
C ILE A 61 -1.20 -6.01 1.07
N GLY A 62 -2.27 -6.64 1.52
CA GLY A 62 -2.49 -6.94 2.94
C GLY A 62 -3.96 -6.95 3.34
N THR A 63 -4.20 -6.82 4.63
CA THR A 63 -5.51 -7.00 5.29
C THR A 63 -6.19 -5.70 5.71
N HIS A 64 -5.62 -4.55 5.35
CA HIS A 64 -6.13 -3.25 5.76
C HIS A 64 -7.53 -2.98 5.19
N GLU A 65 -8.46 -2.52 6.04
CA GLU A 65 -9.89 -2.35 5.71
C GLU A 65 -10.17 -1.37 4.57
N SER A 66 -9.45 -0.24 4.53
CA SER A 66 -9.56 0.70 3.41
C SER A 66 -9.05 0.17 2.08
N GLY A 67 -8.29 -0.92 2.03
CA GLY A 67 -7.69 -1.47 0.81
C GLY A 67 -7.41 -2.96 0.96
N PRO A 68 -8.44 -3.79 1.13
CA PRO A 68 -8.27 -5.21 1.42
C PRO A 68 -7.72 -5.92 0.18
N SER A 69 -6.90 -6.93 0.41
CA SER A 69 -6.59 -7.94 -0.60
C SER A 69 -7.54 -9.12 -0.46
N PHE A 70 -7.71 -9.88 -1.53
CA PHE A 70 -8.58 -11.04 -1.58
C PHE A 70 -7.80 -12.25 -2.10
N VAL A 71 -8.10 -13.43 -1.56
CA VAL A 71 -7.58 -14.70 -2.06
C VAL A 71 -8.39 -15.11 -3.28
N ASP A 72 -7.72 -15.27 -4.41
CA ASP A 72 -8.32 -15.84 -5.62
C ASP A 72 -8.49 -17.35 -5.38
N GLN A 73 -9.73 -17.81 -5.22
CA GLN A 73 -10.01 -19.24 -5.02
C GLN A 73 -9.87 -20.06 -6.32
N GLY A 74 -9.48 -19.41 -7.42
CA GLY A 74 -9.35 -20.00 -8.73
C GLY A 74 -10.69 -20.25 -9.41
N CYS A 75 -10.65 -20.36 -10.73
CA CYS A 75 -11.59 -21.19 -11.47
C CYS A 75 -10.95 -22.57 -11.54
N GLU A 76 -11.57 -23.61 -10.96
CA GLU A 76 -11.13 -24.96 -11.30
C GLU A 76 -11.28 -25.12 -12.82
N ASN A 77 -10.17 -25.42 -13.50
CA ASN A 77 -10.19 -25.98 -14.84
C ASN A 77 -10.88 -27.36 -14.75
N GLN A 78 -12.21 -27.39 -14.73
CA GLN A 78 -12.92 -28.60 -15.12
C GLN A 78 -12.73 -28.76 -16.63
N LYS A 79 -11.68 -29.48 -17.01
CA LYS A 79 -11.59 -30.07 -18.35
C LYS A 79 -12.74 -31.06 -18.48
N GLY A 80 -13.77 -30.66 -19.22
CA GLY A 80 -15.02 -31.42 -19.46
C GLY A 80 -16.06 -31.07 -18.41
N ILE A 81 -17.29 -30.67 -18.72
CA ILE A 81 -18.16 -30.94 -19.86
C ILE A 81 -19.14 -29.75 -19.99
N GLY A 82 -19.38 -29.28 -21.21
CA GLY A 82 -20.60 -28.54 -21.57
C GLY A 82 -20.56 -27.01 -21.41
N ASN A 83 -21.26 -26.34 -22.33
CA ASN A 83 -21.48 -24.90 -22.39
C ASN A 83 -22.32 -24.38 -21.20
N GLY A 84 -21.76 -24.37 -20.00
CA GLY A 84 -22.35 -23.80 -18.79
C GLY A 84 -21.34 -22.88 -18.10
N ALA A 85 -21.76 -21.66 -17.80
CA ALA A 85 -20.93 -20.70 -17.06
C ALA A 85 -20.43 -21.34 -15.75
N VAL A 86 -19.12 -21.51 -15.62
CA VAL A 86 -18.50 -21.93 -14.37
C VAL A 86 -18.77 -20.84 -13.33
N PRO A 87 -19.34 -21.14 -12.15
CA PRO A 87 -19.50 -20.13 -11.11
C PRO A 87 -18.10 -19.70 -10.68
N TYR A 88 -17.71 -18.50 -11.06
CA TYR A 88 -16.51 -17.89 -10.50
C TYR A 88 -16.77 -17.73 -9.00
N LEU A 89 -16.07 -18.49 -8.15
CA LEU A 89 -16.22 -18.36 -6.71
C LEU A 89 -15.81 -16.94 -6.31
N ASP A 90 -16.64 -16.31 -5.48
CA ASP A 90 -16.36 -14.95 -5.03
C ASP A 90 -15.01 -14.91 -4.29
N PRO A 91 -14.17 -13.90 -4.58
CA PRO A 91 -12.87 -13.78 -3.94
C PRO A 91 -13.06 -13.52 -2.43
N VAL A 92 -12.33 -14.27 -1.60
CA VAL A 92 -12.46 -14.20 -0.13
C VAL A 92 -11.50 -13.14 0.43
N PRO A 93 -11.94 -12.21 1.30
CA PRO A 93 -11.04 -11.25 1.93
C PRO A 93 -9.87 -11.96 2.63
N LEU A 94 -8.65 -11.49 2.40
CA LEU A 94 -7.45 -12.08 2.98
C LEU A 94 -7.50 -12.11 4.51
N LYS A 95 -8.06 -11.07 5.14
CA LYS A 95 -8.23 -10.99 6.60
C LYS A 95 -9.09 -12.13 7.14
N SER A 96 -10.22 -12.41 6.49
CA SER A 96 -11.11 -13.53 6.85
C SER A 96 -10.43 -14.86 6.59
N TRP A 97 -9.74 -15.00 5.45
CA TRP A 97 -9.04 -16.24 5.12
C TRP A 97 -7.91 -16.55 6.12
N LEU A 98 -7.14 -15.55 6.57
CA LEU A 98 -6.11 -15.72 7.60
C LEU A 98 -6.70 -16.08 8.96
N SER A 99 -7.87 -15.52 9.30
CA SER A 99 -8.58 -15.88 10.55
C SER A 99 -8.99 -17.36 10.57
N GLU A 100 -9.35 -17.94 9.42
CA GLU A 100 -9.63 -19.37 9.29
C GLU A 100 -8.38 -20.25 9.15
N ASN A 101 -7.26 -19.67 8.74
CA ASN A 101 -6.00 -20.38 8.48
C ASN A 101 -4.82 -19.74 9.22
N PRO A 102 -4.89 -19.53 10.55
CA PRO A 102 -3.89 -18.74 11.28
C PRO A 102 -2.48 -19.35 11.23
N HIS A 103 -2.38 -20.67 11.10
CA HIS A 103 -1.12 -21.42 11.05
C HIS A 103 -0.16 -20.95 9.95
N VAL A 104 -0.64 -20.31 8.90
CA VAL A 104 0.19 -19.80 7.78
C VAL A 104 1.02 -18.56 8.15
N LEU A 105 0.68 -17.87 9.26
CA LEU A 105 1.41 -16.70 9.76
C LEU A 105 2.66 -17.10 10.56
N GLY A 106 2.70 -18.34 11.07
CA GLY A 106 3.72 -18.83 11.97
C GLY A 106 3.52 -18.39 13.42
N ASP A 107 3.98 -19.22 14.36
CA ASP A 107 3.68 -19.09 15.79
C ASP A 107 4.08 -17.74 16.39
N LYS A 108 5.27 -17.23 16.03
CA LYS A 108 5.77 -15.95 16.52
C LYS A 108 4.90 -14.76 16.14
N VAL A 109 4.28 -14.82 14.95
CA VAL A 109 3.40 -13.75 14.49
C VAL A 109 2.07 -13.83 15.23
N LEU A 110 1.50 -15.04 15.32
CA LEU A 110 0.25 -15.28 16.02
C LEU A 110 0.31 -14.88 17.49
N GLU A 111 1.38 -15.25 18.19
CA GLU A 111 1.56 -14.94 19.61
C GLU A 111 1.57 -13.42 19.86
N LYS A 112 2.19 -12.65 18.97
CA LYS A 112 2.43 -11.23 19.19
C LYS A 112 1.38 -10.30 18.57
N TRP A 113 0.82 -10.66 17.42
CA TRP A 113 -0.11 -9.81 16.67
C TRP A 113 -1.46 -10.48 16.37
N GLY A 114 -1.64 -11.75 16.74
CA GLY A 114 -2.86 -12.50 16.44
C GLY A 114 -2.95 -12.92 14.98
N PRO A 115 -4.15 -13.32 14.50
CA PRO A 115 -4.37 -13.87 13.17
C PRO A 115 -4.47 -12.80 12.08
N ASP A 116 -3.56 -11.82 12.08
CA ASP A 116 -3.52 -10.72 11.10
C ASP A 116 -2.07 -10.38 10.70
N LEU A 117 -1.91 -9.71 9.56
CA LEU A 117 -0.62 -9.25 9.09
C LEU A 117 -0.15 -8.03 9.90
N PRO A 118 1.06 -8.05 10.48
CA PRO A 118 1.58 -6.92 11.26
C PRO A 118 2.15 -5.79 10.38
N PHE A 119 1.87 -5.81 9.08
CA PHE A 119 2.36 -4.82 8.12
C PHE A 119 1.37 -4.65 6.96
N LEU A 120 1.43 -3.50 6.32
CA LEU A 120 0.78 -3.22 5.04
C LEU A 120 1.87 -2.97 4.00
N PHE A 121 1.91 -3.79 2.96
CA PHE A 121 2.86 -3.61 1.87
C PHE A 121 2.23 -2.77 0.76
N LYS A 122 3.02 -1.85 0.19
CA LYS A 122 2.56 -0.98 -0.89
C LYS A 122 3.59 -0.82 -1.99
N VAL A 123 3.11 -0.68 -3.22
CA VAL A 123 3.87 -0.08 -4.33
C VAL A 123 3.32 1.29 -4.60
N LEU A 124 4.18 2.31 -4.65
CA LEU A 124 3.80 3.69 -4.90
C LEU A 124 4.31 4.12 -6.28
N SER A 125 3.50 4.88 -7.04
CA SER A 125 3.92 5.52 -8.27
C SER A 125 3.66 7.03 -8.23
N VAL A 126 4.67 7.78 -7.81
CA VAL A 126 4.54 9.20 -7.45
C VAL A 126 4.79 10.10 -8.66
N GLN A 127 3.85 11.01 -8.96
CA GLN A 127 3.97 12.06 -9.99
C GLN A 127 4.07 13.46 -9.39
N LYS A 128 3.37 13.70 -8.28
CA LYS A 128 3.38 14.95 -7.52
C LYS A 128 3.96 14.68 -6.13
N ALA A 129 4.68 15.66 -5.58
CA ALA A 129 5.22 15.55 -4.22
C ALA A 129 4.10 15.31 -3.20
N LEU A 130 4.36 14.42 -2.25
CA LEU A 130 3.46 14.14 -1.13
C LEU A 130 3.64 15.19 -0.02
N SER A 131 2.69 15.23 0.92
CA SER A 131 2.83 16.07 2.10
C SER A 131 4.07 15.68 2.91
N LEU A 132 4.68 16.66 3.57
CA LEU A 132 5.64 16.38 4.64
C LEU A 132 4.91 15.70 5.79
N GLN A 133 5.49 14.62 6.29
CA GLN A 133 4.86 13.77 7.29
C GLN A 133 5.84 13.47 8.42
N ALA A 134 5.30 13.37 9.62
CA ALA A 134 5.96 12.82 10.79
C ALA A 134 4.96 11.87 11.48
N HIS A 135 5.46 10.75 11.99
CA HIS A 135 4.63 9.80 12.72
C HIS A 135 4.95 9.87 14.21
N PRO A 136 3.93 9.92 15.08
CA PRO A 136 4.14 9.85 16.51
C PRO A 136 4.74 8.49 16.90
N ASP A 137 5.47 8.46 18.00
CA ASP A 137 5.83 7.21 18.66
C ASP A 137 4.58 6.54 19.29
N LYS A 138 4.76 5.36 19.89
CA LYS A 138 3.64 4.55 20.38
C LYS A 138 2.94 5.18 21.58
N GLU A 139 3.65 5.96 22.39
CA GLU A 139 3.07 6.64 23.56
C GLU A 139 2.23 7.82 23.11
N LEU A 140 2.78 8.65 22.23
CA LEU A 140 2.10 9.81 21.68
C LEU A 140 0.91 9.41 20.79
N ALA A 141 1.02 8.35 19.97
CA ALA A 141 -0.08 7.85 19.15
C ALA A 141 -1.32 7.50 19.99
N ARG A 142 -1.12 6.80 21.11
CA ARG A 142 -2.18 6.44 22.05
C ARG A 142 -2.83 7.66 22.71
N ALA A 143 -2.03 8.65 23.10
CA ALA A 143 -2.56 9.90 23.66
C ALA A 143 -3.37 10.69 22.62
N LEU A 144 -2.89 10.75 21.38
CA LEU A 144 -3.55 11.46 20.28
C LEU A 144 -4.82 10.76 19.79
N HIS A 145 -4.83 9.44 19.69
CA HIS A 145 -6.03 8.67 19.37
C HIS A 145 -7.13 8.89 20.41
N LYS A 146 -6.77 8.95 21.70
CA LYS A 146 -7.71 9.21 22.78
C LYS A 146 -8.30 10.63 22.74
N SER A 147 -7.50 11.63 22.38
CA SER A 147 -7.95 13.04 22.38
C SER A 147 -8.61 13.47 21.07
N LEU A 148 -8.20 12.89 19.94
CA LEU A 148 -8.61 13.27 18.59
C LEU A 148 -8.81 12.01 17.70
N PRO A 149 -9.77 11.13 18.04
CA PRO A 149 -9.95 9.83 17.38
C PRO A 149 -10.29 9.93 15.89
N ASP A 150 -10.96 11.01 15.46
CA ASP A 150 -11.30 11.23 14.05
C ASP A 150 -10.07 11.56 13.18
N VAL A 151 -9.03 12.13 13.81
CA VAL A 151 -7.77 12.52 13.15
C VAL A 151 -6.75 11.38 13.23
N TYR A 152 -6.56 10.81 14.42
CA TYR A 152 -5.66 9.70 14.68
C TYR A 152 -6.48 8.44 14.83
N ARG A 153 -6.58 7.65 13.76
CA ARG A 153 -7.54 6.54 13.68
C ARG A 153 -7.18 5.31 14.50
N ASP A 154 -5.93 5.23 14.96
CA ASP A 154 -5.44 4.12 15.76
C ASP A 154 -4.35 4.61 16.73
N GLU A 155 -4.06 3.76 17.71
CA GLU A 155 -3.07 4.01 18.76
C GLU A 155 -1.66 3.50 18.43
N ASN A 156 -1.36 3.16 17.17
CA ASN A 156 -0.06 2.58 16.79
C ASN A 156 0.94 3.64 16.32
N HIS A 157 2.22 3.35 16.57
CA HIS A 157 3.30 4.00 15.85
C HIS A 157 3.36 3.45 14.43
N LYS A 158 3.86 4.26 13.49
CA LYS A 158 3.90 3.88 12.06
C LYS A 158 5.34 3.91 11.54
N PRO A 159 6.15 2.88 11.84
CA PRO A 159 7.47 2.76 11.25
C PRO A 159 7.33 2.40 9.77
N GLU A 160 8.05 3.11 8.91
CA GLU A 160 7.99 2.93 7.46
C GLU A 160 9.39 2.69 6.89
N MET A 161 9.43 1.88 5.82
CA MET A 161 10.63 1.62 5.05
C MET A 161 10.30 1.77 3.57
N ALA A 162 11.14 2.52 2.83
CA ALA A 162 11.00 2.72 1.40
C ALA A 162 12.15 2.04 0.65
N LEU A 163 11.80 1.31 -0.41
CA LEU A 163 12.76 0.74 -1.36
C LEU A 163 12.49 1.34 -2.75
N ALA A 164 13.52 1.95 -3.34
CA ALA A 164 13.41 2.59 -4.64
C ALA A 164 13.43 1.54 -5.78
N LEU A 165 12.31 1.38 -6.48
CA LEU A 165 12.19 0.54 -7.68
C LEU A 165 12.62 1.27 -8.97
N THR A 166 12.54 2.60 -8.94
CA THR A 166 13.02 3.52 -9.97
C THR A 166 13.85 4.61 -9.30
N GLU A 167 14.43 5.54 -10.06
CA GLU A 167 14.97 6.76 -9.46
C GLU A 167 13.91 7.42 -8.57
N PHE A 168 14.34 7.81 -7.37
CA PHE A 168 13.45 8.29 -6.31
C PHE A 168 14.13 9.40 -5.52
N GLU A 169 13.34 10.44 -5.21
CA GLU A 169 13.74 11.58 -4.41
C GLU A 169 12.85 11.64 -3.16
N ALA A 170 13.46 11.82 -2.00
CA ALA A 170 12.76 12.00 -0.73
C ALA A 170 13.45 13.03 0.16
N LEU A 171 12.67 13.63 1.06
CA LEU A 171 13.18 14.44 2.15
C LEU A 171 13.10 13.62 3.44
N ARG A 172 14.20 13.56 4.19
CA ARG A 172 14.24 12.81 5.46
C ARG A 172 15.05 13.55 6.52
N GLY A 173 14.42 13.86 7.64
CA GLY A 173 15.07 14.47 8.80
C GLY A 173 15.58 15.88 8.51
N PHE A 174 16.10 16.53 9.56
CA PHE A 174 16.67 17.86 9.44
C PHE A 174 18.13 17.81 8.99
N ILE A 175 18.57 18.85 8.27
CA ILE A 175 19.99 19.06 8.04
C ILE A 175 20.73 19.43 9.34
N SER A 176 22.03 19.15 9.43
CA SER A 176 22.81 19.42 10.64
C SER A 176 22.83 20.91 11.01
N SER A 177 22.93 21.20 12.31
CA SER A 177 22.88 22.56 12.88
C SER A 177 24.00 23.50 12.40
N LYS A 178 25.06 22.99 11.75
CA LYS A 178 26.19 23.79 11.25
C LYS A 178 25.84 24.71 10.06
N ILE A 179 24.67 24.53 9.43
CA ILE A 179 24.25 25.30 8.24
C ILE A 179 23.34 26.50 8.63
N LYS A 180 23.09 26.74 9.92
CA LYS A 180 22.22 27.83 10.42
C LYS A 180 22.63 29.24 9.97
N SER A 181 23.89 29.49 9.63
CA SER A 181 24.35 30.85 9.26
C SER A 181 23.81 31.36 7.92
N ASN A 182 23.30 30.47 7.05
CA ASN A 182 22.78 30.86 5.73
C ASN A 182 21.25 30.89 5.63
N LEU A 183 20.53 30.51 6.69
CA LEU A 183 19.07 30.59 6.73
C LEU A 183 18.62 32.03 7.03
N HIS A 184 18.87 32.95 6.10
CA HIS A 184 18.41 34.32 6.19
C HIS A 184 16.88 34.32 6.02
N VAL A 185 16.15 34.54 7.11
CA VAL A 185 14.67 34.50 7.26
C VAL A 185 13.91 35.53 6.38
N SER A 186 14.59 36.25 5.51
CA SER A 186 14.07 37.38 4.71
C SER A 186 13.05 37.01 3.61
N LEU A 187 12.95 35.73 3.19
CA LEU A 187 12.14 35.36 2.01
C LEU A 187 10.80 34.66 2.29
N MET A 188 10.26 34.76 3.51
CA MET A 188 8.91 34.26 3.87
C MET A 188 7.73 34.94 3.11
N ARG A 189 7.97 35.70 2.02
CA ARG A 189 6.94 36.50 1.35
C ARG A 189 6.92 36.54 -0.18
N ARG A 190 7.59 35.63 -0.92
CA ARG A 190 7.55 35.70 -2.40
C ARG A 190 7.16 34.42 -3.13
N GLU A 191 6.05 34.53 -3.84
CA GLU A 191 5.58 33.80 -5.01
C GLU A 191 5.75 32.27 -5.04
N VAL A 192 4.63 31.58 -4.77
CA VAL A 192 4.34 30.25 -5.32
C VAL A 192 4.19 30.39 -6.84
N ARG A 193 5.30 30.39 -7.57
CA ARG A 193 5.27 30.31 -9.03
C ARG A 193 4.99 28.86 -9.45
N LYS A 194 3.99 28.71 -10.33
CA LYS A 194 3.59 27.44 -10.95
C LYS A 194 4.72 26.92 -11.84
N GLU A 195 5.62 26.11 -11.30
CA GLU A 195 6.61 25.38 -12.10
C GLU A 195 6.58 23.88 -11.78
N LYS A 196 6.52 23.06 -12.83
CA LYS A 196 6.23 21.61 -12.80
C LYS A 196 7.40 20.74 -12.29
N ARG A 197 8.34 21.30 -11.54
CA ARG A 197 9.42 20.56 -10.86
C ARG A 197 9.47 21.01 -9.41
N PHE A 198 9.50 20.03 -8.51
CA PHE A 198 9.69 20.27 -7.09
C PHE A 198 11.13 20.77 -6.86
N TYR A 199 11.32 22.08 -6.99
CA TYR A 199 12.50 22.77 -6.53
C TYR A 199 12.04 23.89 -5.61
N ASN A 200 11.68 23.53 -4.38
CA ASN A 200 11.54 24.51 -3.31
C ASN A 200 12.89 24.55 -2.56
N PRO A 201 13.77 25.51 -2.87
CA PRO A 201 15.12 25.55 -2.29
C PRO A 201 15.07 25.57 -0.75
N PHE A 202 14.06 26.19 -0.14
CA PHE A 202 13.92 26.26 1.32
C PHE A 202 13.71 24.90 2.00
N LEU A 203 12.98 23.98 1.37
CA LEU A 203 12.77 22.64 1.95
C LEU A 203 14.01 21.75 1.79
N VAL A 204 14.77 21.94 0.70
CA VAL A 204 16.08 21.28 0.52
C VAL A 204 17.11 21.84 1.50
N ASP A 205 16.98 23.12 1.86
CA ASP A 205 17.83 23.79 2.85
C ASP A 205 17.46 23.45 4.30
N LEU A 206 16.32 22.79 4.57
CA LEU A 206 15.90 22.41 5.92
C LEU A 206 15.94 20.90 6.16
N CYS A 207 15.65 20.10 5.12
CA CYS A 207 15.60 18.65 5.19
C CYS A 207 16.75 18.01 4.41
N CYS A 208 17.26 16.87 4.87
CA CYS A 208 18.29 16.14 4.13
C CYS A 208 17.67 15.51 2.87
N PRO A 209 18.08 15.92 1.65
CA PRO A 209 17.58 15.30 0.43
C PRO A 209 18.25 13.93 0.25
N LEU A 210 17.44 12.88 0.10
CA LEU A 210 17.90 11.57 -0.36
C LEU A 210 17.59 11.43 -1.85
N LYS A 211 18.65 11.23 -2.64
CA LYS A 211 18.53 10.68 -4.00
C LYS A 211 18.93 9.22 -3.97
N MET A 212 17.96 8.33 -4.13
CA MET A 212 18.21 6.90 -4.23
C MET A 212 18.40 6.54 -5.69
N LYS A 213 19.63 6.17 -6.06
CA LYS A 213 19.91 5.52 -7.34
C LYS A 213 19.69 4.02 -7.17
N LEU A 214 19.25 3.34 -8.24
CA LEU A 214 19.13 1.88 -8.21
C LEU A 214 20.45 1.26 -7.76
N LEU A 215 20.37 0.34 -6.79
CA LEU A 215 21.41 -0.66 -6.60
C LEU A 215 21.40 -1.51 -7.87
N ARG A 216 22.45 -1.38 -8.69
CA ARG A 216 22.67 -2.23 -9.86
C ARG A 216 23.35 -3.51 -9.43
#